data_AF-W7CR36-F1
#
_entry.id   AF-W7CR36-F1
#
_cell.length_a   1.000
_cell.length_b   1.000
_cell.length_c   1.000
_cell.angle_alpha   90.00
_cell.angle_beta   90.00
_cell.angle_gamma   90.00
#
_symmetry.space_group_name_H-M   'P 1'
#
loop_
_entity.id
_entity.type
_entity.pdbx_description
1 polymer ?
#
loop_
_entity_poly.entity_id
_entity_poly.type
_entity_poly.pdbx_seq_one_letter_code
_entity_poly.pdbx_strand_id
1 'polypeptide(L)' 'MITTKKMECVYTKVNGQALVFQIVSFTPLKSWGEVYVNVAGETYRFVGYHRNKVLACAMYEVARLLQSQQKTNNNKI' A
#
# COMPACT_ATOMS: atom_id res chain seq x y z
N MET A 1 9.79 10.12 -25.52
CA MET A 1 8.40 10.25 -25.05
C MET A 1 8.41 10.03 -23.55
N ILE A 2 8.29 11.09 -22.75
CA ILE A 2 8.24 10.96 -21.28
C ILE A 2 6.80 10.57 -20.95
N THR A 3 6.56 9.28 -20.71
CA THR A 3 5.26 8.82 -20.23
C THR A 3 5.15 9.23 -18.77
N THR A 4 4.52 10.37 -18.49
CA THR A 4 4.22 10.80 -17.13
C THR A 4 3.32 9.73 -16.52
N LYS A 5 3.90 8.85 -15.69
CA LYS A 5 3.12 7.83 -14.99
C LYS A 5 2.12 8.56 -14.10
N LYS A 6 0.84 8.42 -14.42
CA LYS A 6 -0.23 9.01 -13.60
C LYS A 6 -0.15 8.37 -12.21
N MET A 7 0.03 9.21 -11.20
CA MET A 7 0.07 8.81 -9.80
C MET A 7 -1.27 9.21 -9.17
N GLU A 8 -1.94 8.25 -8.54
CA GLU A 8 -3.17 8.47 -7.77
C GLU A 8 -2.88 8.15 -6.30
N CYS A 9 -3.36 8.98 -5.38
CA CYS A 9 -3.17 8.76 -3.93
C CYS A 9 -4.49 8.40 -3.28
N VAL A 10 -4.51 7.31 -2.51
CA VAL A 10 -5.65 6.90 -1.70
C VAL A 10 -5.30 7.08 -0.22
N TYR A 11 -6.03 7.97 0.44
CA TYR A 11 -5.89 8.26 1.86
C TYR A 11 -6.90 7.43 2.64
N THR A 12 -6.43 6.63 3.61
CA THR A 12 -7.32 5.77 4.40
C THR A 12 -6.74 5.48 5.78
N LYS A 13 -7.59 4.97 6.67
CA LYS A 13 -7.17 4.49 7.99
C LYS A 13 -7.11 2.96 7.99
N VAL A 14 -5.97 2.40 8.36
CA VAL A 14 -5.78 0.95 8.55
C VAL A 14 -5.39 0.72 10.00
N ASN A 15 -6.17 -0.08 10.73
CA ASN A 15 -6.00 -0.30 12.18
C ASN A 15 -5.83 0.99 13.00
N GLY A 16 -6.57 2.04 12.64
CA GLY A 16 -6.51 3.34 13.33
C GLY A 16 -5.36 4.26 12.86
N GLN A 17 -4.38 3.77 12.11
CA GLN A 17 -3.28 4.56 11.56
C GLN A 17 -3.67 5.17 10.21
N ALA A 18 -3.47 6.47 10.06
CA ALA A 18 -3.65 7.16 8.77
C ALA A 18 -2.50 6.78 7.82
N LEU A 19 -2.83 6.30 6.64
CA LEU A 19 -1.89 5.85 5.62
C LEU A 19 -2.25 6.41 4.24
N VAL A 20 -1.23 6.52 3.40
CA VAL A 20 -1.35 6.96 2.01
C VAL A 20 -0.85 5.85 1.10
N PHE A 21 -1.73 5.34 0.24
CA PHE A 21 -1.38 4.39 -0.81
C PHE A 21 -1.18 5.16 -2.12
N GLN A 22 0.04 5.16 -2.62
CA GLN A 22 0.41 5.79 -3.90
C GLN A 22 0.31 4.74 -5.01
N ILE A 23 -0.68 4.90 -5.87
CA ILE A 23 -0.95 4.04 -7.01
C ILE A 23 -0.19 4.61 -8.20
N VAL A 24 0.67 3.78 -8.80
CA VAL A 24 1.49 4.14 -9.96
C VAL A 24 1.17 3.19 -11.10
N SER A 25 0.84 3.74 -12.27
CA SER A 25 0.42 2.98 -13.45
C SER A 25 -1.03 2.43 -13.32
N PHE A 26 -1.35 1.23 -13.82
CA PHE A 26 -2.74 0.75 -14.01
C PHE A 26 -3.57 1.55 -15.03
N THR A 27 -2.94 2.01 -16.10
CA THR A 27 -3.66 2.64 -17.22
C THR A 27 -3.47 1.79 -18.47
N PRO A 28 -4.50 1.04 -18.91
CA PRO A 28 -5.87 0.95 -18.36
C PRO A 28 -5.98 0.16 -17.04
N LEU A 29 -7.11 0.25 -16.32
CA LEU A 29 -7.33 -0.36 -14.98
C LEU A 29 -6.89 -1.83 -14.88
N LYS A 30 -7.10 -2.58 -15.96
CA LYS A 30 -6.66 -3.97 -16.16
C LYS A 30 -5.28 -4.02 -16.82
N SER A 31 -4.29 -3.44 -16.15
CA SER A 31 -2.88 -3.55 -16.55
C SER A 31 -2.02 -3.87 -15.34
N TRP A 32 -0.73 -4.13 -15.58
CA TRP A 32 0.26 -4.15 -14.53
C TRP A 32 0.45 -2.74 -13.95
N GLY A 33 0.72 -2.70 -12.66
CA GLY A 33 1.02 -1.48 -11.94
C GLY A 33 1.51 -1.77 -10.54
N GLU A 34 1.75 -0.70 -9.80
CA GLU A 34 2.39 -0.73 -8.51
C GLU A 34 1.62 0.12 -7.50
N VAL A 35 1.57 -0.32 -6.26
CA VAL A 35 1.05 0.44 -5.13
C VAL A 35 2.15 0.55 -4.09
N TYR A 36 2.45 1.77 -3.67
CA TYR A 36 3.44 2.08 -2.64
C TYR A 36 2.75 2.60 -1.38
N VAL A 37 3.31 2.28 -0.22
CA VAL A 37 2.82 2.76 1.08
C VAL A 37 3.98 2.82 2.06
N ASN A 38 4.03 3.87 2.88
CA ASN A 38 4.99 3.98 3.97
C ASN A 38 4.34 3.49 5.28
N VAL A 39 4.98 2.54 5.94
CA VAL A 39 4.52 1.94 7.21
C VAL A 39 5.72 1.92 8.15
N ALA A 40 5.60 2.61 9.29
CA ALA A 40 6.64 2.68 10.33
C ALA A 40 8.04 3.08 9.81
N GLY A 41 8.10 3.97 8.81
CA GLY A 41 9.36 4.45 8.22
C GLY A 41 9.87 3.61 7.05
N GLU A 42 9.30 2.44 6.81
CA GLU A 42 9.65 1.59 5.66
C GLU A 42 8.66 1.77 4.51
N THR A 43 9.17 1.74 3.28
CA THR A 43 8.33 1.82 2.07
C THR A 43 8.09 0.43 1.51
N TYR A 44 6.82 0.03 1.45
CA TYR A 44 6.39 -1.25 0.89
C TYR A 44 5.88 -1.06 -0.53
N ARG A 45 6.27 -1.97 -1.43
CA ARG A 45 5.88 -1.98 -2.85
C ARG A 45 5.06 -3.24 -3.16
N PHE A 46 3.84 -3.05 -3.63
CA PHE A 46 2.93 -4.10 -4.07
C PHE A 46 2.77 -4.03 -5.58
N VAL A 47 3.07 -5.12 -6.28
CA VAL A 47 3.03 -5.19 -7.75
C VAL A 47 2.02 -6.23 -8.17
N GLY A 48 1.21 -5.92 -9.17
CA GLY A 48 0.27 -6.90 -9.70
C GLY A 48 -0.52 -6.40 -10.89
N TYR A 49 -1.39 -7.29 -11.39
CA TYR A 49 -2.35 -6.99 -12.44
C TYR A 49 -3.69 -6.59 -11.81
N HIS A 50 -4.34 -5.54 -12.34
CA HIS A 50 -5.63 -5.00 -11.90
C HIS A 50 -5.57 -4.14 -10.61
N ARG A 51 -5.69 -2.80 -10.77
CA ARG A 51 -5.53 -1.79 -9.70
C ARG A 51 -6.20 -2.16 -8.39
N ASN A 52 -7.51 -2.41 -8.44
CA ASN A 52 -8.30 -2.58 -7.21
C ASN A 52 -7.95 -3.87 -6.46
N LYS A 53 -7.47 -4.91 -7.15
CA LYS A 53 -7.04 -6.17 -6.50
C LYS A 53 -5.71 -5.95 -5.78
N VAL A 54 -4.76 -5.29 -6.44
CA VAL A 54 -3.47 -4.95 -5.83
C VAL A 54 -3.65 -4.02 -4.63
N LEU A 55 -4.50 -3.00 -4.74
CA LEU A 55 -4.80 -2.10 -3.63
C LEU A 55 -5.43 -2.84 -2.44
N ALA A 56 -6.40 -3.72 -2.68
CA ALA A 56 -7.03 -4.50 -1.62
C ALA A 56 -6.02 -5.41 -0.90
N CYS A 57 -5.15 -6.10 -1.66
CA CYS A 57 -4.07 -6.91 -1.09
C CYS A 57 -3.08 -6.04 -0.29
N ALA A 58 -2.70 -4.87 -0.81
CA ALA A 58 -1.81 -3.95 -0.10
C ALA A 58 -2.40 -3.51 1.25
N MET A 59 -3.68 -3.14 1.28
CA MET A 59 -4.36 -2.76 2.52
C MET A 59 -4.41 -3.92 3.53
N TYR A 60 -4.68 -5.14 3.08
CA TYR A 60 -4.72 -6.32 3.94
C TYR A 60 -3.35 -6.67 4.54
N GLU A 61 -2.30 -6.70 3.72
CA GLU A 61 -0.95 -7.00 4.20
C GLU A 61 -0.42 -5.93 5.15
N VAL A 62 -0.71 -4.65 4.88
CA VAL A 62 -0.35 -3.57 5.80
C VAL A 62 -1.08 -3.69 7.14
N ALA A 63 -2.37 -4.06 7.13
CA ALA A 63 -3.09 -4.32 8.38
C ALA A 63 -2.44 -5.45 9.19
N ARG A 64 -2.03 -6.54 8.52
CA ARG A 64 -1.32 -7.67 9.15
C ARG A 64 0.04 -7.25 9.72
N LEU A 65 0.82 -6.46 8.97
CA LEU A 65 2.11 -5.92 9.41
C LEU A 65 1.98 -5.06 10.67
N LEU A 66 1.05 -4.11 10.67
CA LEU A 66 0.78 -3.23 11.82
C LEU A 66 0.39 -4.02 13.08
N GLN A 67 -0.44 -5.05 12.94
CA GLN A 67 -0.80 -5.93 14.08
C GLN A 67 0.40 -6.70 14.61
N SER A 68 1.29 -7.18 13.73
CA SER A 68 2.48 -7.91 14.15
C SER A 68 3.44 -7.01 14.94
N GLN A 69 3.62 -5.76 14.52
CA GLN A 69 4.48 -4.78 15.21
C GLN A 69 3.94 -4.40 16.60
N GLN A 70 2.62 -4.24 16.74
CA GLN A 70 1.99 -3.99 18.05
C GLN A 70 2.24 -5.13 19.04
N LYS A 71 2.12 -6.39 18.59
CA LYS A 71 2.41 -7.57 19.44
C LYS A 71 3.87 -7.62 19.87
N THR A 72 4.81 -7.30 18.98
CA THR A 72 6.24 -7.27 19.32
C THR A 72 6.58 -6.19 20.34
N ASN A 73 5.93 -5.02 20.27
CA ASN A 73 6.15 -3.94 21.24
C ASN A 73 5.57 -4.26 22.63
N ASN A 74 4.41 -4.94 22.69
CA ASN A 74 3.79 -5.30 23.97
C ASN A 74 4.56 -6.40 24.74
N ASN A 75 5.34 -7.24 24.04
CA ASN A 75 6.13 -8.31 24.65
C ASN A 75 7.54 -7.90 25.10
N LYS A 76 7.91 -6.62 24.94
CA LYS A 76 9.21 -6.07 25.36
C LYS A 76 9.15 -5.26 26.66
N ILE A 77 8.01 -5.28 27.36
CA ILE A 77 7.80 -4.60 28.66
C ILE A 77 7.93 -5.62 29.78
#